data_AF-A0A7C9E0R6-F1
#
_entry.id   AF-A0A7C9E0R6-F1
#
_cell.length_a   1.000
_cell.length_b   1.000
_cell.length_c   1.000
_cell.angle_alpha   90.00
_cell.angle_beta   90.00
_cell.angle_gamma   90.00
#
_symmetry.space_group_name_H-M   'P 1'
#
loop_
_entity.id
_entity.type
_entity.pdbx_description
1 polymer ?
#
loop_
_entity_poly.entity_id
_entity_poly.type
_entity_poly.pdbx_seq_one_letter_code
_entity_poly.pdbx_strand_id
1 'polypeptide(L)'
;YELAMAICRVLDSEKPGEEIAGDLLDLVGDSAFETVQELISHRRELVEAIHHGLTVLRSDKSSSNAQPRMPSYGTQVTVQTESERQIDKLRRKEEKRHKRGMEQGIEDEFSAVSFSSLLEASERKNLFEDVIGSG
;
A
#
# COMPACT_ATOMS: atom_id res chain seq x y z
N TYR A 1 17.48 11.33 18.77
CA TYR A 1 17.97 10.18 17.96
C TYR A 1 18.96 10.61 16.89
N GLU A 2 18.78 11.78 16.25
CA GLU A 2 19.70 12.27 15.21
C GLU A 2 21.15 12.46 15.71
N LEU A 3 21.34 13.10 16.86
CA LEU A 3 22.67 13.28 17.46
C LEU A 3 23.39 11.95 17.71
N ALA A 4 22.69 10.94 18.26
CA ALA A 4 23.28 9.62 18.49
C ALA A 4 23.71 8.94 17.18
N MET A 5 22.92 9.07 16.11
CA MET A 5 23.32 8.56 14.80
C MET A 5 24.52 9.31 14.21
N ALA A 6 24.60 10.63 14.41
CA ALA A 6 25.74 11.43 13.99
C ALA A 6 27.02 11.00 14.71
N ILE A 7 26.96 10.83 16.03
CA ILE A 7 28.08 10.34 16.84
C ILE A 7 28.54 8.95 16.36
N CYS A 8 27.62 8.01 16.15
CA CYS A 8 27.99 6.68 15.65
C CYS A 8 28.68 6.73 14.28
N ARG A 9 28.23 7.61 13.36
CA ARG A 9 28.87 7.80 12.05
C ARG A 9 30.27 8.39 12.16
N VAL A 10 30.46 9.35 13.06
CA VAL A 10 31.77 9.97 13.31
C VAL A 10 32.75 8.95 13.90
N LEU A 11 32.30 8.14 14.86
CA LEU A 11 33.09 7.05 15.45
C LEU A 11 33.51 5.98 14.44
N ASP A 12 32.63 5.66 13.49
CA ASP A 12 32.85 4.66 12.43
C ASP A 12 33.66 5.19 11.23
N SER A 13 33.96 6.50 11.19
CA SER A 13 34.80 7.07 10.13
C SER A 13 36.23 6.49 10.16
N GLU A 14 37.01 6.60 9.08
CA GLU A 14 38.42 6.14 9.05
C GLU A 14 39.41 7.21 9.56
N LYS A 15 38.90 8.33 10.08
CA LYS A 15 39.72 9.45 10.52
C LYS A 15 40.60 9.11 11.74
N PRO A 16 41.75 9.79 11.90
CA PRO A 16 42.56 9.68 13.11
C PRO A 16 41.79 10.19 14.35
N GLY A 17 42.17 9.71 15.54
CA GLY A 17 41.46 10.02 16.79
C GLY A 17 41.38 11.51 17.11
N GLU A 18 42.42 12.29 16.76
CA GLU A 18 42.45 13.74 16.98
C GLU A 18 41.42 14.49 16.13
N GLU A 19 41.30 14.16 14.84
CA GLU A 19 40.27 14.75 13.97
C GLU A 19 38.87 14.39 14.43
N ILE A 20 38.67 13.14 14.89
CA ILE A 20 37.38 12.69 15.44
C ILE A 20 37.05 13.41 16.74
N ALA A 21 38.04 13.69 17.60
CA ALA A 21 37.82 14.47 18.81
C ALA A 21 37.30 15.86 18.47
N GLY A 22 37.92 16.53 17.49
CA GLY A 22 37.44 17.82 16.98
C GLY A 22 36.00 17.74 16.46
N ASP A 23 35.72 16.81 15.55
CA ASP A 23 34.38 16.65 14.98
C ASP A 23 33.32 16.38 16.06
N LEU A 24 33.65 15.54 17.06
CA LEU A 24 32.75 15.25 18.17
C LEU A 24 32.51 16.49 19.04
N LEU A 25 33.56 17.25 19.38
CA LEU A 25 33.42 18.49 20.16
C LEU A 25 32.64 19.55 19.40
N ASP A 26 32.80 19.67 18.08
CA ASP A 26 31.98 20.55 17.25
C ASP A 26 30.48 20.14 17.25
N LEU A 27 30.20 18.84 17.39
CA LEU A 27 28.85 18.27 17.46
C LEU A 27 28.19 18.41 18.84
N VAL A 28 28.93 18.18 19.93
CA VAL A 28 28.37 18.12 21.30
C VAL A 28 28.71 19.34 22.16
N GLY A 29 29.69 20.13 21.75
CA GLY A 29 30.25 21.26 22.48
C GLY A 29 31.41 20.88 23.41
N ASP A 30 32.25 21.86 23.73
CA ASP A 30 33.44 21.70 24.58
C ASP A 30 33.14 21.24 26.01
N SER A 31 31.92 21.46 26.49
CA SER A 31 31.50 21.01 27.83
C SER A 31 31.50 19.50 28.00
N ALA A 32 31.52 18.74 26.89
CA ALA A 32 31.55 17.28 26.87
C ALA A 32 32.95 16.70 26.63
N PHE A 33 34.03 17.48 26.85
CA PHE A 33 35.41 17.07 26.59
C PHE A 33 35.80 15.73 27.23
N GLU A 34 35.51 15.55 28.53
CA GLU A 34 35.82 14.31 29.25
C GLU A 34 35.11 13.10 28.63
N THR A 35 33.82 13.26 28.28
CA THR A 35 33.01 12.24 27.63
C THR A 35 33.56 11.87 26.26
N VAL A 36 33.98 12.86 25.46
CA VAL A 36 34.58 12.63 24.12
C VAL A 36 35.90 11.87 24.26
N GLN A 37 36.72 12.23 25.24
CA GLN A 37 37.99 11.53 25.51
C GLN A 37 37.75 10.06 25.87
N GLU A 38 36.78 9.77 26.73
CA GLU A 38 36.41 8.39 27.10
C GLU A 38 35.88 7.62 25.88
N LEU A 39 35.01 8.25 25.08
CA LEU A 39 34.45 7.67 23.86
C LEU A 39 35.54 7.26 22.86
N ILE A 40 36.55 8.12 22.67
CA ILE A 40 37.67 7.86 21.75
C ILE A 40 38.59 6.78 22.30
N SER A 41 38.83 6.76 23.61
CA SER A 41 39.64 5.73 24.28
C SER A 41 39.06 4.32 24.05
N HIS A 42 37.74 4.21 23.90
CA HIS A 42 37.02 2.95 23.67
C HIS A 42 36.46 2.81 22.24
N ARG A 43 36.88 3.64 21.28
CA ARG A 43 36.31 3.70 19.92
C ARG A 43 36.22 2.34 19.24
N ARG A 44 37.28 1.53 19.31
CA ARG A 44 37.35 0.21 18.65
C ARG A 44 36.23 -0.71 19.14
N GLU A 45 36.06 -0.80 20.46
CA GLU A 45 35.08 -1.68 21.10
C GLU A 45 33.65 -1.21 20.82
N LEU A 46 33.43 0.11 20.83
CA LEU A 46 32.13 0.71 20.50
C LEU A 46 31.73 0.42 19.05
N VAL A 47 32.64 0.64 18.09
CA VAL A 47 32.39 0.38 16.66
C VAL A 47 32.13 -1.11 16.42
N GLU A 48 32.92 -1.99 17.05
CA GLU A 48 32.73 -3.44 16.97
C GLU A 48 31.34 -3.86 17.52
N ALA A 49 30.95 -3.34 18.68
CA ALA A 49 29.64 -3.59 19.26
C ALA A 49 28.47 -3.08 18.38
N ILE A 50 28.64 -1.90 17.77
CA ILE A 50 27.65 -1.33 16.83
C ILE A 50 27.48 -2.24 15.61
N HIS A 51 28.59 -2.68 15.00
CA HIS A 51 28.56 -3.60 13.86
C HIS A 51 27.95 -4.96 14.21
N HIS A 52 28.29 -5.50 15.37
CA HIS A 52 27.68 -6.73 15.87
C HIS A 52 26.17 -6.59 16.06
N GLY A 53 25.72 -5.51 16.72
CA GLY A 53 24.30 -5.22 16.93
C GLY A 53 23.51 -5.08 15.62
N LEU A 54 24.08 -4.38 14.62
CA LEU A 54 23.48 -4.27 13.29
C LEU A 54 23.39 -5.61 12.56
N THR A 55 24.39 -6.48 12.73
CA THR A 55 24.42 -7.82 12.12
C THR A 55 23.34 -8.72 12.71
N VAL A 56 23.24 -8.76 14.05
CA VAL A 56 22.18 -9.50 14.76
C VAL A 56 20.80 -9.01 14.34
N LEU A 57 20.58 -7.69 14.29
CA LEU A 57 19.29 -7.12 13.92
C LEU A 57 18.90 -7.40 12.45
N ARG A 58 19.87 -7.46 11.55
CA ARG A 58 19.65 -7.87 10.14
C ARG A 58 19.31 -9.35 10.03
N SER A 59 19.96 -10.21 10.80
CA SER A 59 19.67 -11.64 10.86
C SER A 59 18.24 -11.90 11.33
N ASP A 60 17.78 -11.18 12.36
CA ASP A 60 16.42 -11.32 12.90
C ASP A 60 15.34 -10.90 11.89
N LYS A 61 15.57 -9.80 11.15
CA LYS A 61 14.69 -9.37 10.05
C LYS A 61 14.63 -10.36 8.88
N SER A 62 15.68 -11.13 8.63
CA SER A 62 15.64 -12.18 7.61
C SER A 62 14.81 -13.40 8.05
N SER A 63 14.63 -13.60 9.36
CA SER A 63 13.77 -14.65 9.92
C SER A 63 12.29 -14.26 9.95
N SER A 64 11.93 -12.98 9.82
CA SER A 64 10.51 -12.54 9.87
C SER A 64 9.73 -12.81 8.57
N ASN A 65 10.42 -13.25 7.50
CA ASN A 65 9.77 -13.75 6.29
C ASN A 65 9.50 -15.26 6.33
N ALA A 66 9.93 -15.95 7.39
CA ALA A 66 9.39 -17.26 7.69
C ALA A 66 7.94 -17.05 8.18
N GLN A 67 6.98 -17.18 7.27
CA GLN A 67 5.59 -17.42 7.65
C GLN A 67 5.60 -18.46 8.78
N PRO A 68 4.92 -18.22 9.91
CA PRO A 68 4.84 -19.22 10.95
C PRO A 68 4.30 -20.48 10.30
N ARG A 69 5.15 -21.51 10.17
CA ARG A 69 4.75 -22.79 9.59
C ARG A 69 3.65 -23.31 10.51
N MET A 70 2.40 -23.21 10.05
CA MET A 70 1.26 -23.64 10.84
C MET A 70 1.51 -25.07 11.32
N PRO A 71 1.19 -25.40 12.58
CA PRO A 71 1.29 -26.76 13.07
C PRO A 71 0.61 -27.72 12.08
N SER A 72 1.24 -28.86 11.79
CA SER A 72 0.68 -29.86 10.85
C SER A 72 -0.65 -30.48 11.32
N TYR A 73 -1.09 -30.15 12.53
CA TYR A 73 -2.33 -30.61 13.13
C TYR A 73 -3.25 -29.39 13.34
N GLY A 74 -4.51 -29.50 12.92
CA GLY A 74 -5.48 -28.40 12.99
C GLY A 74 -5.99 -27.93 11.62
N THR A 75 -5.91 -28.73 10.56
CA THR A 75 -6.58 -28.42 9.29
C THR A 75 -8.09 -28.40 9.49
N GLN A 76 -8.64 -27.20 9.65
CA GLN A 76 -10.08 -26.98 9.67
C GLN A 76 -10.58 -26.98 8.23
N VAL A 77 -11.45 -27.93 7.90
CA VAL A 77 -12.16 -27.96 6.62
C VAL A 77 -13.57 -27.42 6.82
N THR A 78 -13.98 -26.48 5.99
CA THR A 78 -15.37 -26.03 5.96
C THR A 78 -16.10 -26.80 4.87
N VAL A 79 -17.12 -27.55 5.26
CA VAL A 79 -17.99 -28.26 4.31
C VAL A 79 -19.05 -27.29 3.81
N GLN A 80 -18.96 -26.90 2.54
CA GLN A 80 -20.02 -26.14 1.89
C GLN A 80 -21.11 -27.09 1.42
N THR A 81 -22.36 -26.69 1.60
CA THR A 81 -23.50 -27.41 1.05
C THR A 81 -23.57 -27.23 -0.47
N GLU A 82 -24.22 -28.18 -1.15
CA GLU A 82 -24.42 -28.10 -2.61
C GLU A 82 -25.17 -26.82 -3.01
N SER A 83 -26.16 -26.41 -2.20
CA SER A 83 -26.92 -25.19 -2.42
C SER A 83 -26.06 -23.93 -2.30
N GLU A 84 -25.14 -23.87 -1.33
CA GLU A 84 -24.21 -22.76 -1.15
C GLU A 84 -23.29 -22.60 -2.38
N ARG A 85 -22.80 -23.72 -2.93
CA ARG A 85 -22.03 -23.71 -4.19
C ARG A 85 -22.85 -23.23 -5.37
N GLN A 86 -24.13 -23.57 -5.42
CA GLN A 86 -25.02 -23.17 -6.51
C GLN A 86 -25.36 -21.68 -6.45
N ILE A 87 -25.61 -21.14 -5.25
CA ILE A 87 -25.82 -19.71 -5.01
C ILE A 87 -24.56 -18.92 -5.39
N ASP A 88 -23.39 -19.37 -4.99
CA ASP A 88 -22.11 -18.73 -5.29
C ASP A 88 -21.78 -18.73 -6.81
N LYS A 89 -22.20 -19.76 -7.55
CA LYS A 89 -22.14 -19.78 -9.02
C LYS A 89 -23.08 -18.77 -9.66
N LEU A 90 -24.32 -18.67 -9.17
CA LEU A 90 -25.29 -17.69 -9.67
C LEU A 90 -24.79 -16.26 -9.42
N ARG A 91 -24.25 -15.99 -8.23
CA ARG A 91 -23.64 -14.70 -7.88
C ARG A 91 -22.51 -14.32 -8.85
N ARG A 92 -21.55 -15.20 -9.10
CA ARG A 92 -20.45 -14.93 -10.07
C ARG A 92 -20.95 -14.72 -11.50
N LYS A 93 -22.03 -15.39 -11.90
CA LYS A 93 -22.66 -15.20 -13.22
C LYS A 93 -23.30 -13.82 -13.32
N GLU A 94 -23.96 -13.36 -12.26
CA GLU A 94 -24.59 -12.05 -12.17
C GLU A 94 -23.56 -10.91 -12.16
N GLU A 95 -22.48 -11.04 -11.38
CA GLU A 95 -21.37 -10.07 -11.36
C GLU A 95 -20.71 -9.92 -12.74
N LYS A 96 -20.54 -11.02 -13.49
CA LYS A 96 -20.04 -10.96 -14.88
C LYS A 96 -21.02 -10.30 -15.85
N ARG A 97 -22.33 -10.39 -15.61
CA ARG A 97 -23.35 -9.66 -16.38
C ARG A 97 -23.33 -8.17 -16.03
N HIS A 98 -23.19 -7.85 -14.76
CA HIS A 98 -23.15 -6.46 -14.28
C HIS A 98 -21.89 -5.71 -14.75
N LYS A 99 -20.76 -6.42 -14.91
CA LYS A 99 -19.54 -5.83 -15.48
C LYS A 99 -19.65 -5.56 -17.00
N ARG A 100 -20.44 -6.35 -17.74
CA ARG A 100 -20.73 -6.10 -19.17
C ARG A 100 -21.82 -5.04 -19.38
N GLY A 101 -22.70 -4.85 -18.39
CA GLY A 101 -23.74 -3.83 -18.40
C GLY A 101 -23.26 -2.39 -18.20
N MET A 102 -22.02 -2.18 -17.74
CA MET A 102 -21.43 -0.82 -17.66
C MET A 102 -20.72 -0.41 -18.95
N GLU A 103 -20.41 -1.36 -19.85
CA GLU A 103 -19.70 -1.11 -21.12
C GLU A 103 -20.59 -1.27 -22.37
N GLN A 104 -21.84 -1.74 -22.23
CA GLN A 104 -22.84 -1.77 -23.31
C GLN A 104 -23.93 -0.69 -23.11
N GLY A 105 -23.48 0.54 -22.88
CA GLY A 105 -24.31 1.75 -22.82
C GLY A 105 -24.27 2.60 -24.09
N ILE A 106 -23.77 2.05 -25.21
CA ILE A 106 -23.90 2.64 -26.54
C ILE A 106 -24.15 1.43 -27.46
N GLU A 107 -25.15 1.54 -28.35
CA GLU A 107 -25.41 0.58 -29.45
C GLU A 107 -26.22 -0.70 -29.14
N ASP A 108 -27.34 -0.59 -28.41
CA ASP A 108 -28.53 -1.38 -28.77
C ASP A 108 -29.72 -0.42 -28.94
N GLU A 109 -29.76 0.12 -30.15
CA GLU A 109 -30.66 1.14 -30.71
C GLU A 109 -32.11 0.64 -30.86
N PHE A 110 -32.66 -0.04 -29.85
CA PHE A 110 -34.09 -0.41 -29.84
C PHE A 110 -34.79 -0.36 -28.48
N SER A 111 -34.09 0.00 -27.39
CA SER A 111 -34.74 0.24 -26.08
C SER A 111 -34.66 1.68 -25.58
N ALA A 112 -34.09 2.60 -26.36
CA ALA A 112 -33.94 4.02 -26.01
C ALA A 112 -35.17 4.88 -26.36
N VAL A 113 -36.37 4.31 -26.31
CA VAL A 113 -37.60 5.12 -26.18
C VAL A 113 -37.84 5.30 -24.69
N SER A 114 -37.17 6.30 -24.10
CA SER A 114 -37.41 6.64 -22.70
C SER A 114 -38.88 7.04 -22.56
N PHE A 115 -39.58 6.56 -21.53
CA PHE A 115 -40.97 6.92 -21.24
C PHE A 115 -41.18 8.46 -21.20
N SER A 116 -40.14 9.21 -20.84
CA SER A 116 -40.09 10.67 -20.89
C SER A 116 -40.20 11.24 -22.31
N SER A 117 -39.57 10.60 -23.30
CA SER A 117 -39.64 11.00 -24.71
C SER A 117 -41.02 10.74 -25.32
N LEU A 118 -41.72 9.69 -24.86
CA LEU A 118 -43.11 9.40 -25.23
C LEU A 118 -44.09 10.41 -24.63
N LEU A 119 -43.88 10.82 -23.38
CA LEU A 119 -44.70 11.83 -22.70
C LEU A 119 -44.54 13.22 -23.35
N GLU A 120 -43.31 13.62 -23.68
CA GLU A 120 -43.01 14.91 -24.33
C GLU A 120 -43.51 14.95 -25.80
N ALA A 121 -43.50 13.82 -26.51
CA ALA A 121 -44.08 13.71 -27.85
C ALA A 121 -45.62 13.80 -27.83
N SER A 122 -46.27 13.29 -26.77
CA SER A 122 -47.72 13.36 -26.61
C SER A 122 -48.24 14.77 -26.36
N GLU A 123 -47.42 15.65 -25.76
CA GLU A 123 -47.82 17.05 -25.51
C GLU A 123 -47.67 17.96 -26.74
N ARG A 124 -46.93 17.53 -27.78
CA ARG A 124 -46.55 18.40 -28.92
C ARG A 124 -47.29 18.19 -30.24
N LYS A 125 -48.38 17.42 -30.32
CA LYS A 125 -49.22 17.38 -31.54
C LYS A 125 -50.72 17.29 -31.25
N ASN A 126 -51.35 18.46 -31.14
CA ASN A 126 -52.64 18.72 -31.81
C ASN A 126 -52.33 19.36 -33.16
N LEU A 127 -52.00 18.55 -34.18
CA LEU A 127 -51.98 19.01 -35.57
C LEU A 127 -52.50 17.86 -36.45
N PHE A 128 -53.78 17.57 -36.29
CA PHE A 128 -54.61 17.36 -37.47
C PHE A 128 -54.60 18.67 -38.26
N GLU A 129 -54.58 18.56 -39.58
CA GLU A 129 -54.68 19.64 -40.56
C GLU A 129 -53.50 20.63 -40.60
N ASP A 130 -52.58 20.42 -41.53
CA ASP A 130 -52.64 21.22 -42.76
C ASP A 130 -51.82 20.55 -43.88
N VAL A 131 -52.29 20.66 -45.12
CA VAL A 131 -51.71 20.17 -46.37
C VAL A 131 -51.91 18.66 -46.60
N ILE A 132 -53.11 18.19 -46.99
CA ILE A 132 -53.65 18.32 -48.37
C ILE A 132 -52.54 18.21 -49.42
N GLY A 133 -52.45 17.04 -50.03
CA GLY A 133 -51.66 16.78 -51.22
C GLY A 133 -52.11 15.50 -51.91
N SER A 134 -53.43 15.33 -52.11
CA SER A 134 -53.93 14.48 -53.19
C SER A 134 -53.79 15.23 -54.50
N GLY A 135 -53.22 14.58 -55.51
CA GLY A 135 -53.55 14.84 -56.92
C GLY A 135 -52.87 16.03 -57.58
#